data_AF-A0A2E7CY27-F1
#
_entry.id   AF-A0A2E7CY27-F1
#
_cell.length_a   1.000
_cell.length_b   1.000
_cell.length_c   1.000
_cell.angle_alpha   90.00
_cell.angle_beta   90.00
_cell.angle_gamma   90.00
#
_symmetry.space_group_name_H-M   'P 1'
#
loop_
_entity.id
_entity.type
_entity.pdbx_description
1 polymer ?
#
loop_
_entity_poly.entity_id
_entity_poly.type
_entity_poly.pdbx_seq_one_letter_code
_entity_poly.pdbx_strand_id
1 'polypeptide(L)'
;MESLTVLLENLVNLIESCWDVAVALFHVIAPYAALLAWIAFWTLAVNWEKLYVVLVKQGGMVGVGLIAAVMWLIWCSVAPPNGGSHEFFGVITVGNYLGKFVFVSFLFTIMFLCGAVQLSGCCDKYLCFEEPAESDAHGHH
;
A
#
# COMPACT_ATOMS: atom_id res chain seq x y z
N MET A 1 2.47 -50.60 19.04
CA MET A 1 1.16 -50.12 18.56
C MET A 1 0.87 -48.75 19.18
N GLU A 2 1.04 -48.61 20.49
CA GLU A 2 0.90 -47.36 21.26
C GLU A 2 1.87 -46.23 20.85
N SER A 3 3.12 -46.54 20.47
CA SER A 3 4.06 -45.54 19.97
C SER A 3 3.69 -44.96 18.60
N LEU A 4 3.02 -45.77 17.75
CA LEU A 4 2.58 -45.35 16.43
C LEU A 4 1.38 -44.39 16.54
N THR A 5 0.45 -44.65 17.47
CA THR A 5 -0.71 -43.80 17.71
C THR A 5 -0.29 -42.44 18.27
N VAL A 6 0.67 -42.40 19.21
CA VAL A 6 1.23 -41.15 19.74
C VAL A 6 1.94 -40.33 18.65
N LEU A 7 2.68 -40.97 17.73
CA LEU A 7 3.30 -40.28 16.61
C LEU A 7 2.26 -39.67 15.66
N LEU A 8 1.17 -40.39 15.39
CA LEU A 8 0.11 -39.94 14.50
C LEU A 8 -0.68 -38.77 15.09
N GLU A 9 -0.99 -38.82 16.39
CA GLU A 9 -1.60 -37.70 17.13
C GLU A 9 -0.72 -36.45 17.11
N ASN A 10 0.58 -36.59 17.34
CA ASN A 10 1.51 -35.47 17.28
C ASN A 10 1.61 -34.85 15.88
N LEU A 11 1.55 -35.67 14.82
CA LEU A 11 1.57 -35.19 13.45
C LEU A 11 0.29 -34.42 13.10
N VAL A 12 -0.87 -34.91 13.53
CA VAL A 12 -2.15 -34.21 13.35
C VAL A 12 -2.16 -32.90 14.12
N ASN A 13 -1.74 -32.90 15.39
CA ASN A 13 -1.63 -31.69 16.21
C ASN A 13 -0.69 -30.65 15.58
N LEU A 14 0.41 -31.09 14.95
CA LEU A 14 1.32 -30.20 14.24
C LEU A 14 0.64 -29.55 13.03
N ILE A 15 -0.11 -30.33 12.25
CA ILE A 15 -0.84 -29.82 11.07
C ILE A 15 -1.93 -28.83 11.50
N GLU A 16 -2.70 -29.15 12.55
CA GLU A 16 -3.71 -28.25 13.11
C GLU A 16 -3.08 -26.95 13.62
N SER A 17 -1.97 -27.04 14.34
CA SER A 17 -1.24 -25.86 14.81
C SER A 17 -0.75 -24.98 13.66
N CYS A 18 -0.24 -25.58 12.57
CA CYS A 18 0.14 -24.83 11.38
C CYS A 18 -1.05 -24.15 10.71
N TRP A 19 -2.21 -24.81 10.67
CA TRP A 19 -3.44 -24.26 10.13
C TRP A 19 -3.95 -23.08 10.96
N ASP A 20 -3.95 -23.21 12.29
CA ASP A 20 -4.38 -22.15 13.21
C ASP A 20 -3.51 -20.90 13.06
N VAL A 21 -2.20 -21.07 12.89
CA VAL A 21 -1.28 -19.95 12.61
C VAL A 21 -1.63 -19.28 11.27
N ALA A 22 -1.94 -20.06 10.23
CA ALA A 22 -2.33 -19.51 8.94
C ALA A 22 -3.66 -18.73 9.01
N VAL A 23 -4.67 -19.26 9.71
CA VAL A 23 -5.97 -18.60 9.92
C VAL A 23 -5.82 -17.33 10.76
N ALA A 24 -4.98 -17.38 11.80
CA ALA A 24 -4.68 -16.21 12.62
C ALA A 24 -3.98 -15.13 11.78
N LEU A 25 -2.98 -15.50 10.98
CA LEU A 25 -2.29 -14.57 10.09
C LEU A 25 -3.25 -13.94 9.08
N PHE A 26 -4.17 -14.73 8.51
CA PHE A 26 -5.18 -14.22 7.60
C PHE A 26 -6.10 -13.20 8.28
N HIS A 27 -6.59 -13.48 9.49
CA HIS A 27 -7.41 -12.51 10.24
C HIS A 27 -6.68 -11.22 10.57
N VAL A 28 -5.36 -11.29 10.80
CA VAL A 28 -4.54 -10.10 11.03
C VAL A 28 -4.36 -9.29 9.74
N ILE A 29 -4.12 -9.96 8.60
CA ILE A 29 -3.83 -9.28 7.33
C ILE A 29 -5.10 -8.76 6.64
N ALA A 30 -6.21 -9.49 6.70
CA ALA A 30 -7.47 -9.18 6.02
C ALA A 30 -7.96 -7.73 6.17
N PRO A 31 -8.01 -7.11 7.37
CA PRO A 31 -8.44 -5.72 7.51
C PRO A 31 -7.49 -4.72 6.84
N TYR A 32 -6.22 -5.09 6.64
CA TYR A 32 -5.20 -4.24 6.00
C TYR A 32 -4.96 -4.60 4.53
N ALA A 33 -5.70 -5.55 3.97
CA ALA A 33 -5.50 -6.02 2.59
C ALA A 33 -5.54 -4.87 1.57
N ALA A 34 -6.46 -3.91 1.73
CA ALA A 34 -6.55 -2.74 0.86
C ALA A 34 -5.30 -1.83 0.96
N LEU A 35 -4.74 -1.67 2.17
CA LEU A 35 -3.53 -0.89 2.38
C LEU A 35 -2.29 -1.59 1.79
N LEU A 36 -2.20 -2.91 1.96
CA LEU A 36 -1.13 -3.71 1.35
C LEU A 36 -1.23 -3.69 -0.18
N ALA A 37 -2.44 -3.79 -0.73
CA ALA A 37 -2.68 -3.64 -2.17
C ALA A 37 -2.28 -2.25 -2.67
N TRP A 38 -2.57 -1.20 -1.90
CA TRP A 38 -2.13 0.18 -2.20
C TRP A 38 -0.60 0.26 -2.27
N ILE A 39 0.11 -0.24 -1.25
CA ILE A 39 1.57 -0.26 -1.21
C ILE A 39 2.14 -1.07 -2.38
N ALA A 40 1.62 -2.28 -2.61
CA ALA A 40 2.08 -3.15 -3.69
C ALA A 40 1.87 -2.51 -5.07
N PHE A 41 0.70 -1.90 -5.30
CA PHE A 41 0.42 -1.18 -6.54
C PHE A 41 1.42 -0.05 -6.77
N TRP A 42 1.63 0.82 -5.78
CA TRP A 42 2.55 1.95 -5.94
C TRP A 42 4.02 1.55 -5.97
N THR A 43 4.40 0.41 -5.39
CA THR A 43 5.80 -0.05 -5.39
C THR A 43 6.15 -0.87 -6.63
N LEU A 44 5.20 -1.65 -7.17
CA LEU A 44 5.50 -2.64 -8.22
C LEU A 44 4.81 -2.34 -9.56
N ALA A 45 3.61 -1.75 -9.55
CA ALA A 45 2.85 -1.53 -10.78
C ALA A 45 3.17 -0.19 -11.44
N VAL A 46 3.62 0.80 -10.67
CA VAL A 46 3.83 2.17 -11.16
C VAL A 46 5.30 2.41 -11.46
N ASN A 47 5.59 2.84 -12.70
CA ASN A 47 6.94 3.30 -13.05
C ASN A 47 7.13 4.74 -12.56
N TRP A 48 7.82 4.87 -11.43
CA TRP A 48 8.07 6.16 -10.80
C TRP A 48 9.05 7.06 -11.53
N GLU A 49 9.91 6.52 -12.39
CA GLU A 49 10.83 7.33 -13.20
C GLU A 49 10.06 8.17 -14.22
N LYS A 50 9.12 7.53 -14.94
CA LYS A 50 8.23 8.22 -15.88
C LYS A 50 7.28 9.16 -15.13
N LEU A 51 6.71 8.71 -14.02
CA LEU A 51 5.78 9.49 -13.23
C LEU A 51 6.45 10.73 -12.61
N TYR A 52 7.70 10.63 -12.14
CA TYR A 52 8.47 11.74 -11.58
C TYR A 52 8.67 12.87 -12.60
N VAL A 53 8.97 12.53 -13.86
CA VAL A 53 9.10 13.53 -14.94
C VAL A 53 7.78 14.28 -15.13
N VAL A 54 6.65 13.57 -15.17
CA VAL A 54 5.32 14.20 -15.32
C VAL A 54 4.98 15.07 -14.09
N LEU A 55 5.23 14.56 -12.88
CA LEU A 55 4.91 15.27 -11.64
C LEU A 55 5.74 16.54 -11.47
N VAL A 56 7.06 16.41 -11.55
CA VAL A 56 8.00 17.46 -11.15
C VAL A 56 8.43 18.32 -12.33
N LYS A 57 8.77 17.72 -13.48
CA LYS A 57 9.27 18.49 -14.63
C LYS A 57 8.14 19.10 -15.46
N GLN A 58 6.98 18.44 -15.54
CA GLN A 58 5.83 18.93 -16.31
C GLN A 58 4.74 19.60 -15.44
N GLY A 59 4.94 19.66 -14.11
CA GLY A 59 4.03 20.36 -13.20
C GLY A 59 2.76 19.59 -12.81
N GLY A 60 2.73 18.26 -12.98
CA GLY A 60 1.58 17.42 -12.65
C GLY A 60 1.18 17.40 -11.17
N MET A 61 1.98 17.98 -10.26
CA MET A 61 1.68 18.05 -8.82
C MET A 61 0.36 18.75 -8.49
N VAL A 62 -0.07 19.73 -9.29
CA VAL A 62 -1.38 20.39 -9.09
C VAL A 62 -2.53 19.39 -9.25
N GLY A 63 -2.43 18.50 -10.26
CA GLY A 63 -3.41 17.44 -10.47
C GLY A 63 -3.49 16.48 -9.29
N VAL A 64 -2.34 16.10 -8.72
CA VAL A 64 -2.29 15.26 -7.50
C VAL A 64 -2.97 15.95 -6.33
N GLY A 65 -2.71 17.24 -6.12
CA GLY A 65 -3.36 18.03 -5.07
C GLY A 65 -4.88 18.09 -5.24
N LEU A 66 -5.37 18.27 -6.47
CA LEU A 66 -6.80 18.25 -6.79
C LEU A 66 -7.42 16.87 -6.54
N ILE A 67 -6.74 15.79 -6.92
CA ILE A 67 -7.21 14.41 -6.64
C ILE A 67 -7.28 14.19 -5.13
N ALA A 68 -6.26 14.59 -4.37
CA ALA A 68 -6.26 14.49 -2.92
C ALA A 68 -7.42 15.28 -2.28
N ALA A 69 -7.69 16.49 -2.77
CA ALA A 69 -8.82 17.30 -2.30
C ALA A 69 -10.18 16.64 -2.59
N VAL A 70 -10.39 16.15 -3.83
CA VAL A 70 -11.62 15.45 -4.20
C VAL A 70 -11.80 14.17 -3.38
N MET A 71 -10.75 13.37 -3.22
CA MET A 71 -10.78 12.16 -2.41
C MET A 71 -11.13 12.46 -0.95
N TRP A 72 -10.55 13.52 -0.38
CA TRP A 72 -10.88 13.97 0.97
C TRP A 72 -12.36 14.39 1.09
N LEU A 73 -12.89 15.16 0.14
CA LEU A 73 -14.29 15.59 0.13
C LEU A 73 -15.25 14.40 0.01
N ILE A 74 -14.97 13.46 -0.90
CA ILE A 74 -15.75 12.22 -1.05
C ILE A 74 -15.75 11.46 0.27
N TRP A 75 -14.57 11.25 0.87
CA TRP A 75 -14.49 10.50 2.11
C TRP A 75 -15.24 11.20 3.24
N CYS A 76 -15.22 12.53 3.30
CA CYS A 76 -16.00 13.31 4.24
C CYS A 76 -17.51 13.04 4.10
N SER A 77 -18.03 12.88 2.88
CA SER A 77 -19.45 12.60 2.63
C SER A 77 -19.91 11.18 3.00
N VAL A 78 -19.01 10.18 2.99
CA VAL A 78 -19.41 8.76 3.06
C VAL A 78 -19.70 8.25 4.48
N ALA A 79 -19.24 8.92 5.54
CA ALA A 79 -19.48 8.44 6.90
C ALA A 79 -19.21 9.50 7.98
N PRO A 80 -20.21 10.27 8.45
CA PRO A 80 -20.09 10.94 9.73
C PRO A 80 -20.04 9.86 10.84
N PRO A 81 -19.00 9.80 11.70
CA PRO A 81 -18.99 8.87 12.83
C PRO A 81 -20.17 9.18 13.77
N ASN A 82 -20.71 8.15 14.42
CA ASN A 82 -21.77 8.30 15.44
C ASN A 82 -21.21 9.12 16.62
N GLY A 83 -21.35 10.45 16.57
CA GLY A 83 -20.77 11.39 17.53
C GLY A 83 -19.89 12.50 16.91
N GLY A 84 -19.58 12.46 15.61
CA GLY A 84 -18.90 13.54 14.88
C GLY A 84 -17.37 13.66 15.07
N SER A 85 -16.77 12.84 15.94
CA SER A 85 -15.33 12.81 16.23
C SER A 85 -14.71 11.43 15.98
N HIS A 86 -13.41 11.42 15.64
CA HIS A 86 -12.55 10.24 15.64
C HIS A 86 -11.52 10.40 16.77
N GLU A 87 -11.32 9.37 17.57
CA GLU A 87 -10.24 9.35 18.56
C GLU A 87 -8.95 8.85 17.91
N PHE A 88 -7.96 9.72 17.78
CA PHE A 88 -6.61 9.35 17.39
C PHE A 88 -5.76 9.13 18.64
N PHE A 89 -5.12 7.96 18.73
CA PHE A 89 -4.22 7.57 19.81
C PHE A 89 -4.82 7.64 21.23
N GLY A 90 -6.14 7.54 21.38
CA GLY A 90 -6.83 7.51 22.69
C GLY A 90 -6.79 8.82 23.48
N VAL A 91 -6.26 9.92 22.91
CA VAL A 91 -6.11 11.21 23.59
C VAL A 91 -6.63 12.38 22.75
N ILE A 92 -6.63 12.28 21.42
CA ILE A 92 -6.96 13.40 20.54
C ILE A 92 -8.28 13.12 19.83
N THR A 93 -9.33 13.85 20.22
CA THR A 93 -10.61 13.88 19.51
C THR A 93 -10.49 14.81 18.31
N VAL A 94 -10.34 14.21 17.13
CA VAL A 94 -10.23 14.95 15.87
C VAL A 94 -11.61 14.98 15.22
N GLY A 95 -12.06 16.16 14.77
CA GLY A 95 -13.31 16.27 14.01
C GLY A 95 -13.26 15.43 12.73
N ASN A 96 -14.42 14.93 12.28
CA ASN A 96 -14.54 14.05 11.11
C ASN A 96 -13.72 14.50 9.88
N TYR A 97 -13.78 15.79 9.54
CA TYR A 97 -13.07 16.35 8.39
C TYR A 97 -11.55 16.29 8.55
N LEU A 98 -11.03 16.69 9.71
CA LEU A 98 -9.59 16.72 9.95
C LEU A 98 -9.02 15.30 10.07
N GLY A 99 -9.76 14.37 10.70
CA GLY A 99 -9.33 12.97 10.78
C GLY A 99 -9.19 12.34 9.41
N LYS A 100 -10.18 12.56 8.53
CA LYS A 100 -10.16 12.07 7.16
C LYS A 100 -9.10 12.76 6.30
N PHE A 101 -8.81 14.03 6.55
CA PHE A 101 -7.71 14.73 5.89
C PHE A 101 -6.36 14.07 6.22
N VAL A 102 -6.12 13.75 7.50
CA VAL A 102 -4.90 13.06 7.94
C VAL A 102 -4.79 11.68 7.29
N PHE A 103 -5.89 10.91 7.25
CA PHE A 103 -5.90 9.61 6.58
C PHE A 103 -5.55 9.69 5.09
N VAL A 104 -6.20 10.60 4.34
CA VAL A 104 -5.90 10.79 2.92
C VAL A 104 -4.46 11.24 2.75
N SER A 105 -4.00 12.21 3.54
CA SER A 105 -2.60 12.67 3.49
C SER A 105 -1.61 11.52 3.72
N PHE A 106 -1.88 10.62 4.66
CA PHE A 106 -1.03 9.46 4.94
C PHE A 106 -0.98 8.48 3.75
N LEU A 107 -2.09 8.24 3.05
CA LEU A 107 -2.11 7.39 1.85
C LEU A 107 -1.23 7.99 0.73
N PHE A 108 -1.25 9.30 0.55
CA PHE A 108 -0.37 9.99 -0.40
C PHE A 108 1.09 9.97 0.06
N THR A 109 1.37 10.11 1.36
CA THR A 109 2.74 9.95 1.89
C THR A 109 3.29 8.56 1.60
N ILE A 110 2.49 7.50 1.83
CA ILE A 110 2.88 6.12 1.48
C ILE A 110 3.16 6.01 -0.02
N MET A 111 2.27 6.54 -0.85
CA MET A 111 2.45 6.56 -2.31
C MET A 111 3.81 7.19 -2.68
N PHE A 112 4.12 8.39 -2.18
CA PHE A 112 5.41 9.05 -2.45
C PHE A 112 6.61 8.31 -1.85
N LEU A 113 6.45 7.68 -0.70
CA LEU A 113 7.51 6.87 -0.08
C LEU A 113 7.84 5.64 -0.94
N CYS A 114 6.83 4.95 -1.48
CA CYS A 114 7.01 3.86 -2.44
C CYS A 114 7.82 4.34 -3.65
N GLY A 115 7.49 5.52 -4.18
CA GLY A 115 8.24 6.13 -5.27
C GLY A 115 9.69 6.47 -4.92
N ALA A 116 9.93 7.02 -3.72
CA ALA A 116 11.29 7.31 -3.25
C ALA A 116 12.13 6.04 -3.12
N VAL A 117 11.55 4.96 -2.57
CA VAL A 117 12.22 3.65 -2.45
C VAL A 117 12.56 3.09 -3.83
N GLN A 118 11.63 3.17 -4.80
CA GLN A 118 11.89 2.73 -6.16
C GLN A 118 13.00 3.55 -6.85
N LEU A 119 12.95 4.87 -6.75
CA LEU A 119 13.98 5.77 -7.33
C LEU A 119 15.35 5.62 -6.66
N SER A 120 15.42 5.09 -5.43
CA SER A 120 16.68 4.76 -4.77
C SER A 120 17.36 3.48 -5.30
N GLY A 121 16.70 2.74 -6.20
CA GLY A 121 17.18 1.47 -6.76
C GLY A 121 16.97 0.24 -5.86
N CYS A 122 16.29 0.38 -4.72
CA CYS A 122 16.10 -0.72 -3.76
C CYS A 122 15.19 -1.85 -4.29
N CYS A 123 14.25 -1.52 -5.18
CA CYS A 123 13.27 -2.46 -5.72
C CYS A 123 13.57 -2.95 -7.14
N ASP A 124 14.71 -2.58 -7.72
CA ASP A 124 15.02 -2.77 -9.15
C ASP A 124 14.91 -4.24 -9.61
N LYS A 125 15.33 -5.18 -8.75
CA LYS A 125 15.22 -6.63 -8.98
C LYS A 125 13.77 -7.13 -9.16
N TYR A 126 12.77 -6.43 -8.61
CA TYR A 126 11.37 -6.83 -8.62
C TYR A 126 10.54 -6.08 -9.68
N LEU A 127 11.15 -5.13 -10.39
CA LEU A 127 10.49 -4.29 -11.37
C LEU A 127 10.78 -4.83 -12.78
N CYS A 128 9.76 -5.38 -13.43
CA CYS A 128 9.85 -5.76 -14.85
C CYS A 128 9.24 -4.66 -15.72
N PHE A 129 9.82 -3.45 -15.69
CA PHE A 129 9.46 -2.44 -16.68
C PHE A 129 10.30 -2.69 -17.94
N GLU A 130 9.62 -2.86 -19.07
CA GLU A 130 10.28 -2.98 -20.37
C GLU A 130 10.98 -1.65 -20.66
N GLU A 131 12.31 -1.65 -20.60
CA GLU A 131 13.10 -0.54 -21.13
C GLU A 131 12.85 -0.48 -22.64
N PRO A 132 12.43 0.67 -23.19
CA PRO A 132 12.38 0.81 -24.63
C PRO A 132 13.79 0.58 -25.16
N ALA A 133 13.97 -0.44 -26.00
CA ALA A 133 15.24 -0.71 -26.66
C ALA A 133 15.79 0.62 -27.21
N GLU A 134 17.04 0.94 -26.86
CA GLU A 134 17.75 2.10 -27.40
C GLU A 134 17.53 2.11 -28.92
N SER A 135 16.76 3.07 -29.42
CA SER A 135 16.73 3.31 -30.86
C SER A 135 18.11 3.84 -31.22
N ASP A 136 18.95 2.96 -31.75
CA ASP A 136 20.12 3.32 -32.55
C ASP A 136 19.68 4.31 -33.64
N ALA A 137 19.73 5.61 -33.32
CA ALA A 137 19.40 6.70 -34.24
C ALA A 137 20.43 7.84 -34.16
N HIS A 138 21.67 7.49 -33.85
CA HIS A 138 22.85 8.32 -34.13
C HIS A 138 23.82 7.57 -35.04
N GLY A 139 23.30 7.05 -36.16
CA GLY A 139 24.07 6.65 -37.32
C GLY A 139 23.88 7.66 -38.44
N HIS A 140 24.93 8.46 -38.70
CA HIS A 140 25.23 9.21 -39.93
C HIS A 140 24.12 10.04 -40.60
N HIS A 141 24.25 11.37 -40.55
CA HIS A 141 24.36 12.25 -41.73
C HIS A 141 24.83 13.65 -41.33
#